data_AF-N8RB58-F1
#
_entry.id   AF-N8RB58-F1
#
_cell.length_a   1.000
_cell.length_b   1.000
_cell.length_c   1.000
_cell.angle_alpha   90.00
_cell.angle_beta   90.00
_cell.angle_gamma   90.00
#
_symmetry.space_group_name_H-M   'P 1'
#
loop_
_entity.id
_entity.type
_entity.pdbx_description
1 polymer ?
#
loop_
_entity_poly.entity_id
_entity_poly.type
_entity_poly.pdbx_seq_one_letter_code
_entity_poly.pdbx_strand_id
1 'polypeptide(L)' 'MSELSIKIGQLIRNRRLQLKMTQESLALQCGIDRSYMGRIERGEVNLTVEKIYEIASVLKISPKELLPCDQIT' A
#
# COMPACT_ATOMS: atom_id res chain seq x y z
N MET A 1 8.29 -11.14 8.64
CA MET A 1 7.13 -10.45 8.01
C MET A 1 6.29 -11.47 7.28
N SER A 2 4.97 -11.26 7.17
CA SER A 2 4.10 -12.18 6.43
C SER A 2 4.27 -11.96 4.93
N GLU A 3 4.14 -13.04 4.16
CA GLU A 3 4.12 -12.98 2.70
C GLU A 3 3.01 -12.05 2.19
N LEU A 4 1.88 -12.00 2.91
CA LEU A 4 0.75 -11.12 2.63
C LEU A 4 1.14 -9.63 2.70
N SER A 5 1.81 -9.19 3.77
CA SER A 5 2.23 -7.78 3.91
C SER A 5 3.20 -7.36 2.81
N ILE A 6 4.09 -8.26 2.38
CA ILE A 6 5.03 -8.01 1.27
C ILE A 6 4.26 -7.82 -0.05
N LYS A 7 3.32 -8.71 -0.37
CA LYS A 7 2.50 -8.60 -1.58
C LYS A 7 1.68 -7.31 -1.60
N ILE A 8 1.01 -6.97 -0.50
CA ILE A 8 0.24 -5.72 -0.38
C ILE A 8 1.15 -4.50 -0.56
N GLY A 9 2.32 -4.47 0.11
CA GLY A 9 3.29 -3.38 -0.01
C GLY A 9 3.77 -3.17 -1.45
N GLN A 10 4.01 -4.25 -2.18
CA GLN A 10 4.37 -4.21 -3.60
C GLN A 10 3.25 -3.66 -4.48
N LEU A 11 1.99 -4.06 -4.25
CA LEU A 11 0.84 -3.53 -4.98
C LEU A 11 0.69 -2.01 -4.78
N ILE A 12 0.82 -1.54 -3.53
CA ILE A 12 0.82 -0.11 -3.18
C ILE A 12 1.94 0.63 -3.94
N ARG A 13 3.18 0.11 -3.87
CA ARG A 13 4.34 0.69 -4.54
C ARG A 13 4.15 0.79 -6.05
N ASN A 14 3.69 -0.30 -6.67
CA ASN A 14 3.50 -0.37 -8.11
C ASN A 14 2.46 0.65 -8.57
N ARG A 15 1.33 0.74 -7.87
CA ARG A 15 0.30 1.73 -8.18
C ARG A 15 0.80 3.16 -7.97
N ARG A 16 1.53 3.43 -6.89
CA ARG A 16 2.13 4.75 -6.64
C ARG A 16 3.05 5.17 -7.80
N LEU A 17 3.90 4.26 -8.28
CA LEU A 17 4.83 4.54 -9.38
C LEU A 17 4.09 4.79 -10.72
N GLN A 18 3.00 4.06 -10.99
CA GLN A 18 2.15 4.33 -12.17
C GLN A 18 1.57 5.75 -12.14
N LEU A 19 1.25 6.27 -10.95
CA LEU A 19 0.80 7.65 -10.74
C LEU A 19 1.94 8.67 -10.69
N LYS A 20 3.20 8.25 -10.89
CA LYS A 20 4.41 9.10 -10.80
C LYS A 20 4.55 9.83 -9.46
N MET A 21 4.04 9.24 -8.38
CA MET A 21 4.11 9.82 -7.04
C MET A 21 5.38 9.37 -6.31
N THR A 22 5.96 10.26 -5.51
CA THR A 22 7.02 9.91 -4.55
C THR A 22 6.43 9.28 -3.28
N GLN A 23 7.24 8.58 -2.49
CA GLN A 23 6.78 8.10 -1.17
C GLN A 23 6.36 9.27 -0.27
N GLU A 24 7.07 10.40 -0.32
CA GLU A 24 6.69 11.64 0.38
C GLU A 24 5.28 12.10 0.00
N SER A 25 4.99 12.14 -1.30
CA SER A 25 3.70 12.62 -1.80
C SER A 25 2.54 11.72 -1.39
N LEU A 26 2.74 10.39 -1.44
CA LEU A 26 1.72 9.44 -0.99
C LEU A 26 1.54 9.50 0.54
N ALA A 27 2.64 9.57 1.30
CA ALA A 27 2.61 9.66 2.75
C ALA A 27 1.85 10.91 3.21
N LEU A 28 2.15 12.07 2.61
CA LEU A 28 1.49 13.34 2.88
C LEU A 28 -0.03 13.26 2.63
N GLN A 29 -0.44 12.69 1.50
CA GLN A 29 -1.87 12.56 1.17
C GLN A 29 -2.59 11.55 2.05
N CYS A 30 -1.90 10.51 2.54
CA CYS A 30 -2.44 9.57 3.52
C CYS A 30 -2.36 10.08 4.97
N GLY A 31 -1.78 11.26 5.23
CA GLY A 31 -1.59 11.79 6.57
C GLY A 31 -0.67 10.95 7.45
N ILE A 32 0.36 10.33 6.86
CA ILE A 32 1.31 9.47 7.58
C ILE A 32 2.77 9.90 7.33
N ASP A 33 3.67 9.42 8.19
CA ASP A 33 5.10 9.65 8.02
C ASP A 33 5.66 8.92 6.77
N ARG A 34 6.60 9.57 6.07
CA ARG A 34 7.25 9.02 4.89
C ARG A 34 8.02 7.73 5.18
N SER A 35 8.70 7.63 6.32
CA SER A 35 9.38 6.40 6.74
C SER A 35 8.38 5.27 6.95
N TYR A 36 7.22 5.56 7.55
CA TYR A 36 6.13 4.59 7.69
C TYR A 36 5.59 4.14 6.32
N MET A 37 5.36 5.05 5.37
CA MET A 37 5.00 4.69 3.99
C MET A 37 6.08 3.81 3.33
N GLY A 38 7.37 4.11 3.55
CA GLY A 38 8.47 3.27 3.06
C GLY A 38 8.45 1.85 3.65
N ARG A 39 8.17 1.73 4.95
CA ARG A 39 8.02 0.43 5.64
C ARG A 39 6.80 -0.34 5.14
N ILE A 40 5.68 0.35 4.85
CA ILE A 40 4.49 -0.23 4.22
C ILE A 40 4.87 -0.88 2.89
N GLU A 41 5.54 -0.14 2.00
CA GLU A 41 5.89 -0.66 0.67
C GLU A 41 6.87 -1.82 0.68
N ARG A 42 7.73 -1.90 1.71
CA ARG A 42 8.63 -3.03 1.93
C ARG A 42 7.97 -4.20 2.67
N GLY A 43 6.70 -4.06 3.06
CA GLY A 43 5.99 -5.08 3.83
C GLY A 43 6.62 -5.31 5.20
N GLU A 44 7.10 -4.26 5.87
CA GLU A 44 7.74 -4.26 7.21
C GLU A 44 6.78 -3.87 8.34
N VAL A 45 5.49 -3.67 8.00
CA VAL A 45 4.42 -3.39 8.97
C VAL A 45 3.18 -4.23 8.67
N ASN A 46 2.38 -4.46 9.70
CA ASN A 46 1.04 -5.03 9.56
C ASN A 46 0.06 -3.88 9.37
N LEU A 47 -0.55 -3.80 8.18
CA LEU A 47 -1.56 -2.81 7.86
C LEU A 47 -2.92 -3.21 8.41
N THR A 48 -3.65 -2.24 8.95
CA THR A 48 -5.08 -2.42 9.23
C THR A 48 -5.87 -2.33 7.92
N VAL A 49 -7.07 -2.92 7.92
CA VAL A 49 -7.99 -2.81 6.77
C VAL A 49 -8.33 -1.34 6.50
N GLU A 50 -8.59 -0.54 7.53
CA GLU A 50 -8.83 0.91 7.40
C GLU A 50 -7.72 1.62 6.63
N LYS A 51 -6.45 1.33 6.96
CA LYS A 51 -5.31 1.95 6.28
C LYS A 51 -5.21 1.53 4.81
N ILE A 52 -5.59 0.30 4.48
CA ILE A 52 -5.68 -0.16 3.08
C ILE A 52 -6.72 0.67 2.31
N TYR A 53 -7.89 0.93 2.90
CA TYR A 53 -8.93 1.75 2.28
C TYR A 53 -8.50 3.20 2.08
N GLU A 54 -7.85 3.81 3.07
CA GLU A 54 -7.31 5.17 2.96
C GLU A 54 -6.27 5.27 1.85
N ILE A 55 -5.32 4.33 1.79
CA ILE A 55 -4.29 4.30 0.74
C ILE A 55 -4.92 4.09 -0.63
N ALA A 56 -5.88 3.17 -0.75
CA ALA A 56 -6.59 2.91 -2.01
C ALA A 56 -7.31 4.16 -2.55
N SER A 57 -7.95 4.93 -1.65
CA SER A 57 -8.60 6.21 -1.98
C SER A 57 -7.62 7.20 -2.59
N VAL A 58 -6.46 7.40 -1.95
CA VAL A 58 -5.40 8.30 -2.46
C VAL A 58 -4.84 7.80 -3.79
N LEU A 59 -4.69 6.49 -3.94
CA LEU A 59 -4.22 5.84 -5.17
C LEU A 59 -5.29 5.71 -6.28
N LYS A 60 -6.51 6.20 -6.03
CA LYS A 60 -7.65 6.20 -6.96
C LYS A 60 -7.94 4.82 -7.56
N ILE A 61 -7.99 3.81 -6.69
CA ILE A 61 -8.30 2.42 -7.04
C ILE A 61 -9.20 1.79 -5.98
N SER A 62 -9.80 0.66 -6.31
CA SER A 62 -10.52 -0.15 -5.32
C SER A 62 -9.55 -0.75 -4.30
N PRO A 63 -9.90 -0.84 -3.00
CA PRO A 63 -9.11 -1.56 -2.01
C PRO A 63 -8.83 -3.02 -2.41
N LYS A 64 -9.74 -3.65 -3.18
CA LYS A 64 -9.55 -5.01 -3.71
C LYS A 64 -8.29 -5.13 -4.57
N GLU A 65 -7.92 -4.07 -5.30
CA GLU A 65 -6.73 -4.07 -6.16
C GLU A 65 -5.41 -4.03 -5.35
N LEU A 66 -5.49 -3.71 -4.05
CA LEU A 66 -4.36 -3.79 -3.12
C LEU A 66 -4.28 -5.14 -2.38
N LEU A 67 -5.24 -6.04 -2.60
CA LEU A 67 -5.25 -7.37 -1.99
C LEU A 67 -4.76 -8.39 -3.03
N PRO A 68 -3.79 -9.25 -2.69
CA PRO A 68 -3.38 -10.32 -3.58
C PRO A 68 -4.52 -11.33 -3.78
N CYS A 69 -4.63 -11.90 -4.99
CA CYS A 69 -5.49 -13.05 -5.21
C CYS A 69 -4.90 -14.27 -4.50
N ASP A 70 -5.64 -14.87 -3.57
CA ASP A 70 -5.28 -16.18 -3.06
C ASP A 70 -5.58 -17.23 -4.15
N GLN A 71 -4.60 -18.09 -4.42
CA GLN A 71 -4.85 -19.35 -5.12
C GLN A 71 -5.50 -20.29 -4.11
N ILE A 72 -6.79 -20.06 -3.80
CA ILE A 72 -7.59 -21.10 -3.16
C ILE A 72 -7.78 -22.17 -4.23
N THR A 73 -6.96 -23.21 -4.14
CA THR A 73 -7.14 -24.45 -4.93
C THR A 73 -8.10 -25.34 -4.17
#